data_AF-A0A502HZ46-F1
#
_entry.id   AF-A0A502HZ46-F1
#
_cell.length_a   1.000
_cell.length_b   1.000
_cell.length_c   1.000
_cell.angle_alpha   90.00
_cell.angle_beta   90.00
_cell.angle_gamma   90.00
#
_symmetry.space_group_name_H-M   'P 1'
#
loop_
_entity.id
_entity.type
_entity.pdbx_description
1 polymer ?
#
loop_
_entity_poly.entity_id
_entity_poly.type
_entity_poly.pdbx_seq_one_letter_code
_entity_poly.pdbx_strand_id
1 'polypeptide(L)'
;MNIKVLALMLLAFCAQPAWSQNPPAAPASADSAALTTRLALRDLWVEHIFWIRNYAIANQAADKQQAKVAADQVVDNATKIANSIAPLYGQPAADQLLKLLAGHWGAVKHYSDATVAKDTKGKQAAVTDLTSNAKAIAAFLAKANPNLPENTLVAMLSAHGGHHVAQVDELAAHDYAGEARTWQMMRTHIVSLADTLTAALVKQFPDKF
;
A
#
# COMPACT_ATOMS: atom_id res chain seq x y z
N MET A 1 -73.63 33.41 -48.05
CA MET A 1 -74.54 32.95 -46.99
C MET A 1 -73.84 31.88 -46.18
N ASN A 2 -73.49 32.22 -44.93
CA ASN A 2 -73.34 31.39 -43.73
C ASN A 2 -72.43 30.15 -43.70
N ILE A 3 -71.25 30.34 -43.08
CA ILE A 3 -70.70 29.67 -41.89
C ILE A 3 -70.94 28.14 -41.77
N LYS A 4 -69.84 27.36 -41.68
CA LYS A 4 -69.44 26.65 -40.45
C LYS A 4 -68.07 25.98 -40.54
N VAL A 5 -67.25 26.37 -39.57
CA VAL A 5 -65.95 25.86 -39.15
C VAL A 5 -65.97 24.35 -38.91
N LEU A 6 -64.95 23.63 -39.36
CA LEU A 6 -64.52 22.39 -38.72
C LEU A 6 -62.99 22.38 -38.64
N ALA A 7 -62.48 22.66 -37.45
CA ALA A 7 -61.07 22.57 -37.11
C ALA A 7 -60.71 21.08 -36.94
N LEU A 8 -59.86 20.56 -37.82
CA LEU A 8 -59.22 19.26 -37.61
C LEU A 8 -57.99 19.48 -36.71
N MET A 9 -58.14 19.22 -35.41
CA MET A 9 -56.99 19.10 -34.51
C MET A 9 -56.28 17.77 -34.79
N LEU A 10 -55.06 17.83 -35.35
CA LEU A 10 -54.13 16.71 -35.32
C LEU A 10 -53.67 16.48 -33.86
N LEU A 11 -54.16 15.42 -33.23
CA LEU A 11 -53.56 14.85 -32.02
C LEU A 11 -52.36 14.01 -32.44
N ALA A 12 -51.19 14.65 -32.55
CA ALA A 12 -49.91 13.94 -32.59
C ALA A 12 -49.59 13.44 -31.18
N PHE A 13 -49.73 12.13 -30.97
CA PHE A 13 -49.34 11.46 -29.73
C PHE A 13 -47.81 11.36 -29.68
N CYS A 14 -47.14 12.40 -29.17
CA CYS A 14 -45.72 12.33 -28.83
C CYS A 14 -45.56 11.46 -27.58
N ALA A 15 -45.35 10.15 -27.77
CA ALA A 15 -44.84 9.29 -26.71
C ALA A 15 -43.44 9.81 -26.31
N GLN A 16 -43.37 10.47 -25.16
CA GLN A 16 -42.09 10.84 -24.56
C GLN A 16 -41.33 9.54 -24.26
N PRO A 17 -40.06 9.38 -24.66
CA PRO A 17 -39.27 8.26 -24.18
C PRO A 17 -39.24 8.36 -22.65
N ALA A 18 -39.73 7.35 -21.97
CA ALA A 18 -39.56 7.23 -20.53
C ALA A 18 -38.05 7.17 -20.28
N TRP A 19 -37.45 8.29 -19.90
CA TRP A 19 -36.12 8.30 -19.36
C TRP A 19 -36.18 7.39 -18.14
N SER A 20 -35.52 6.24 -18.22
CA SER A 20 -35.38 5.33 -17.10
C SER A 20 -34.96 6.15 -15.90
N GLN A 21 -35.85 6.30 -14.93
CA GLN A 21 -35.46 6.82 -13.63
C GLN A 21 -34.48 5.79 -13.08
N ASN A 22 -33.19 6.11 -13.10
CA ASN A 22 -32.21 5.29 -12.40
C ASN A 22 -32.69 5.21 -10.95
N PRO A 23 -32.95 4.00 -10.42
CA PRO A 23 -33.26 3.88 -9.01
C PRO A 23 -32.11 4.51 -8.21
N PRO A 24 -32.41 5.16 -7.06
CA PRO A 24 -31.36 5.68 -6.19
C PRO A 24 -30.37 4.56 -5.88
N ALA A 25 -29.07 4.85 -6.04
CA ALA A 25 -28.02 3.90 -5.75
C ALA A 25 -28.22 3.33 -4.34
N ALA A 26 -28.29 2.01 -4.22
CA ALA A 26 -28.37 1.35 -2.92
C ALA A 26 -27.15 1.78 -2.08
N PRO A 27 -27.30 1.99 -0.77
CA PRO A 27 -26.16 2.28 0.08
C PRO A 27 -25.12 1.17 -0.07
N ALA A 28 -23.86 1.57 -0.26
CA ALA A 28 -22.74 0.64 -0.33
C ALA A 28 -22.77 -0.24 0.93
N SER A 29 -22.92 -1.56 0.76
CA SER A 29 -22.96 -2.49 1.89
C SER A 29 -21.62 -2.47 2.63
N ALA A 30 -21.61 -2.78 3.94
CA ALA A 30 -20.39 -2.97 4.72
C ALA A 30 -19.32 -3.81 3.97
N ASP A 31 -19.73 -4.95 3.40
CA ASP A 31 -18.85 -5.80 2.57
C ASP A 31 -18.12 -5.06 1.43
N SER A 32 -18.67 -3.97 0.91
CA SER A 32 -18.02 -3.13 -0.11
C SER A 32 -16.97 -2.17 0.45
N ALA A 33 -17.15 -1.63 1.67
CA ALA A 33 -16.19 -0.74 2.32
C ALA A 33 -14.96 -1.53 2.79
N ALA A 34 -15.17 -2.66 3.47
CA ALA A 34 -14.09 -3.57 3.87
C ALA A 34 -13.28 -4.08 2.66
N LEU A 35 -13.95 -4.45 1.57
CA LEU A 35 -13.27 -4.86 0.33
C LEU A 35 -12.47 -3.72 -0.30
N THR A 36 -13.06 -2.52 -0.39
CA THR A 36 -12.39 -1.33 -0.96
C THR A 36 -11.11 -1.02 -0.20
N THR A 37 -11.17 -0.98 1.13
CA THR A 37 -9.99 -0.72 1.96
C THR A 37 -8.94 -1.82 1.84
N ARG A 38 -9.35 -3.10 1.74
CA ARG A 38 -8.41 -4.20 1.51
C ARG A 38 -7.64 -4.02 0.21
N LEU A 39 -8.34 -3.71 -0.88
CA LEU A 39 -7.71 -3.51 -2.19
C LEU A 39 -6.81 -2.29 -2.20
N ALA A 40 -7.25 -1.17 -1.60
CA ALA A 40 -6.45 0.05 -1.49
C ALA A 40 -5.17 -0.17 -0.68
N LEU A 41 -5.25 -0.88 0.45
CA LEU A 41 -4.06 -1.20 1.25
C LEU A 41 -3.12 -2.14 0.49
N ARG A 42 -3.63 -3.19 -0.17
CA ARG A 42 -2.78 -4.05 -1.01
C ARG A 42 -2.02 -3.24 -2.06
N ASP A 43 -2.69 -2.32 -2.74
CA ASP A 43 -2.08 -1.47 -3.76
C ASP A 43 -0.94 -0.63 -3.18
N LEU A 44 -1.22 0.11 -2.08
CA LEU A 44 -0.20 0.92 -1.39
C LEU A 44 1.03 0.11 -0.99
N TRP A 45 0.81 -1.08 -0.43
CA TRP A 45 1.88 -1.95 0.06
C TRP A 45 2.67 -2.64 -1.07
N VAL A 46 2.04 -2.97 -2.20
CA VAL A 46 2.74 -3.46 -3.39
C VAL A 46 3.56 -2.33 -4.04
N GLU A 47 3.00 -1.14 -4.13
CA GLU A 47 3.68 0.04 -4.67
C GLU A 47 4.91 0.41 -3.82
N HIS A 48 4.84 0.20 -2.49
CA HIS A 48 5.98 0.38 -1.60
C HIS A 48 7.19 -0.47 -1.99
N ILE A 49 6.98 -1.78 -2.15
CA ILE A 49 8.05 -2.71 -2.49
C ILE A 49 8.53 -2.51 -3.92
N PHE A 50 7.65 -2.04 -4.81
CA PHE A 50 8.00 -1.67 -6.16
C PHE A 50 9.02 -0.53 -6.17
N TRP A 51 8.77 0.57 -5.46
CA TRP A 51 9.71 1.70 -5.44
C TRP A 51 11.03 1.37 -4.75
N ILE A 52 11.01 0.55 -3.69
CA ILE A 52 12.25 0.08 -3.05
C ILE A 52 13.07 -0.79 -4.01
N ARG A 53 12.42 -1.69 -4.77
CA ARG A 53 13.11 -2.48 -5.81
C ARG A 53 13.72 -1.62 -6.90
N ASN A 54 13.00 -0.61 -7.38
CA ASN A 54 13.53 0.34 -8.36
C ASN A 54 14.75 1.09 -7.82
N TYR A 55 14.73 1.49 -6.54
CA TYR A 55 15.91 2.08 -5.91
C TYR A 55 17.09 1.11 -5.92
N ALA A 56 16.89 -0.14 -5.46
CA ALA A 56 17.96 -1.12 -5.39
C ALA A 56 18.59 -1.38 -6.76
N ILE A 57 17.77 -1.51 -7.82
CA ILE A 57 18.24 -1.69 -9.20
C ILE A 57 19.05 -0.47 -9.66
N ALA A 58 18.52 0.75 -9.49
CA ALA A 58 19.20 1.97 -9.91
C ALA A 58 20.50 2.21 -9.15
N ASN A 59 20.52 1.91 -7.85
CA ASN A 59 21.70 2.04 -7.01
C ASN A 59 22.83 1.11 -7.46
N GLN A 60 22.50 -0.15 -7.78
CA GLN A 60 23.46 -1.12 -8.31
C GLN A 60 23.99 -0.72 -9.69
N ALA A 61 23.17 -0.06 -10.51
CA ALA A 61 23.57 0.49 -11.81
C ALA A 61 24.37 1.81 -11.70
N ALA A 62 24.58 2.34 -10.49
CA ALA A 62 25.11 3.68 -10.24
C ALA A 62 24.33 4.82 -10.93
N ASP A 63 23.06 4.59 -11.26
CA ASP A 63 22.16 5.60 -11.82
C ASP A 63 21.59 6.47 -10.69
N LYS A 64 22.31 7.54 -10.38
CA LYS A 64 21.93 8.48 -9.31
C LYS A 64 20.62 9.20 -9.57
N GLN A 65 20.27 9.46 -10.83
CA GLN A 65 19.04 10.17 -11.15
C GLN A 65 17.82 9.27 -10.91
N GLN A 66 17.86 8.04 -11.42
CA GLN A 66 16.80 7.07 -11.21
C GLN A 66 16.70 6.67 -9.73
N ALA A 67 17.83 6.47 -9.04
CA ALA A 67 17.84 6.16 -7.62
C ALA A 67 17.19 7.28 -6.79
N LYS A 68 17.45 8.55 -7.12
CA LYS A 68 16.80 9.67 -6.44
C LYS A 68 15.28 9.65 -6.63
N VAL A 69 14.81 9.49 -7.87
CA VAL A 69 13.37 9.44 -8.17
C VAL A 69 12.70 8.29 -7.42
N ALA A 70 13.29 7.10 -7.43
CA ALA A 70 12.77 5.96 -6.71
C ALA A 70 12.72 6.22 -5.19
N ALA A 71 13.77 6.80 -4.61
CA ALA A 71 13.79 7.15 -3.18
C ALA A 71 12.69 8.17 -2.80
N ASP A 72 12.48 9.20 -3.63
CA ASP A 72 11.41 10.18 -3.39
C ASP A 72 10.02 9.50 -3.43
N GLN A 73 9.82 8.55 -4.35
CA GLN A 73 8.57 7.78 -4.45
C GLN A 73 8.36 6.80 -3.28
N VAL A 74 9.43 6.20 -2.74
CA VAL A 74 9.33 5.41 -1.50
C VAL A 74 8.78 6.27 -0.36
N VAL A 75 9.26 7.51 -0.22
CA VAL A 75 8.82 8.43 0.83
C VAL A 75 7.37 8.90 0.61
N ASP A 76 7.00 9.24 -0.62
CA ASP A 76 5.61 9.60 -0.96
C ASP A 76 4.64 8.45 -0.68
N ASN A 77 4.99 7.24 -1.12
CA ASN A 77 4.19 6.05 -0.86
C ASN A 77 4.11 5.70 0.64
N ALA A 78 5.21 5.78 1.39
CA ALA A 78 5.20 5.59 2.84
C ALA A 78 4.29 6.61 3.55
N THR A 79 4.23 7.84 3.04
CA THR A 79 3.31 8.87 3.54
C THR A 79 1.85 8.51 3.28
N LYS A 80 1.53 7.93 2.12
CA LYS A 80 0.17 7.43 1.81
C LYS A 80 -0.22 6.24 2.69
N ILE A 81 0.70 5.28 2.92
CA ILE A 81 0.48 4.17 3.87
C ILE A 81 0.23 4.71 5.28
N ALA A 82 1.03 5.65 5.75
CA ALA A 82 0.86 6.23 7.07
C ALA A 82 -0.48 6.96 7.21
N ASN A 83 -0.86 7.77 6.22
CA ASN A 83 -2.11 8.52 6.25
C ASN A 83 -3.35 7.65 6.05
N SER A 84 -3.23 6.41 5.55
CA SER A 84 -4.38 5.51 5.42
C SER A 84 -5.00 5.12 6.76
N ILE A 85 -4.24 5.25 7.87
CA ILE A 85 -4.73 4.95 9.22
C ILE A 85 -5.28 6.18 9.96
N ALA A 86 -5.05 7.39 9.44
CA ALA A 86 -5.45 8.65 10.08
C ALA A 86 -6.97 8.76 10.34
N PRO A 87 -7.86 8.30 9.44
CA PRO A 87 -9.30 8.34 9.70
C PRO A 87 -9.78 7.48 10.88
N LEU A 88 -8.97 6.52 11.32
CA LEU A 88 -9.32 5.56 12.38
C LEU A 88 -8.59 5.84 13.70
N TYR A 89 -7.33 6.25 13.64
CA TYR A 89 -6.49 6.48 14.83
C TYR A 89 -6.03 7.94 15.01
N GLY A 90 -6.40 8.83 14.09
CA GLY A 90 -6.01 10.24 14.11
C GLY A 90 -4.62 10.52 13.53
N GLN A 91 -4.37 11.79 13.21
CA GLN A 91 -3.12 12.23 12.59
C GLN A 91 -1.86 11.90 13.41
N PRO A 92 -1.83 12.03 14.76
CA PRO A 92 -0.64 11.68 15.53
C PRO A 92 -0.21 10.22 15.38
N ALA A 93 -1.16 9.30 15.19
CA ALA A 93 -0.85 7.90 14.94
C ALA A 93 -0.27 7.70 13.53
N ALA A 94 -0.82 8.38 12.52
CA ALA A 94 -0.27 8.38 11.16
C ALA A 94 1.17 8.93 11.14
N ASP A 95 1.43 10.06 11.80
CA ASP A 95 2.76 10.67 11.86
C ASP A 95 3.79 9.73 12.54
N GLN A 96 3.37 9.06 13.61
CA GLN A 96 4.20 8.06 14.27
C GLN A 96 4.47 6.84 13.37
N LEU A 97 3.47 6.37 12.62
CA LEU A 97 3.66 5.30 11.65
C LEU A 97 4.61 5.72 10.53
N LEU A 98 4.49 6.96 10.01
CA LEU A 98 5.39 7.50 8.99
C LEU A 98 6.84 7.52 9.49
N LYS A 99 7.08 7.95 10.73
CA LYS A 99 8.41 7.93 11.34
C LYS A 99 9.01 6.51 11.38
N LEU A 100 8.18 5.52 11.71
CA LEU A 100 8.61 4.12 11.75
C LEU A 100 8.89 3.56 10.35
N LEU A 101 8.04 3.86 9.36
CA LEU A 101 8.25 3.50 7.96
C LEU A 101 9.49 4.18 7.36
N ALA A 102 9.77 5.44 7.73
CA ALA A 102 11.00 6.13 7.36
C ALA A 102 12.24 5.42 7.95
N GLY A 103 12.14 4.91 9.17
CA GLY A 103 13.18 4.07 9.77
C GLY A 103 13.39 2.75 9.01
N HIS A 104 12.31 2.07 8.61
CA HIS A 104 12.38 0.87 7.76
C HIS A 104 13.11 1.16 6.45
N TRP A 105 12.65 2.19 5.73
CA TRP A 105 13.24 2.62 4.47
C TRP A 105 14.71 2.99 4.62
N GLY A 106 15.05 3.78 5.65
CA GLY A 106 16.43 4.18 5.93
C GLY A 106 17.36 2.98 6.11
N ALA A 107 16.91 1.93 6.79
CA ALA A 107 17.69 0.71 6.99
C ALA A 107 17.82 -0.11 5.69
N VAL A 108 16.75 -0.27 4.89
CA VAL A 108 16.85 -0.95 3.57
C VAL A 108 17.77 -0.18 2.62
N LYS A 109 17.63 1.15 2.55
CA LYS A 109 18.48 2.02 1.74
C LYS A 109 19.94 1.89 2.16
N HIS A 110 20.22 1.95 3.46
CA HIS A 110 21.57 1.76 4.00
C HIS A 110 22.15 0.40 3.63
N TYR A 111 21.36 -0.68 3.70
CA TYR A 111 21.82 -2.00 3.27
C TYR A 111 22.20 -2.03 1.78
N SER A 112 21.38 -1.42 0.92
CA SER A 112 21.66 -1.29 -0.52
C SER A 112 22.94 -0.49 -0.78
N ASP A 113 23.10 0.67 -0.14
CA ASP A 113 24.27 1.52 -0.29
C ASP A 113 25.55 0.83 0.21
N ALA A 114 25.48 0.17 1.36
CA ALA A 114 26.59 -0.59 1.92
C ALA A 114 26.97 -1.79 1.04
N THR A 115 26.01 -2.39 0.34
CA THR A 115 26.27 -3.49 -0.60
C THR A 115 27.06 -2.99 -1.82
N VAL A 116 26.67 -1.85 -2.42
CA VAL A 116 27.43 -1.21 -3.52
C VAL A 116 28.84 -0.82 -3.04
N ALA A 117 28.95 -0.30 -1.82
CA ALA A 117 30.22 0.12 -1.22
C ALA A 117 31.10 -1.06 -0.75
N LYS A 118 30.61 -2.31 -0.80
CA LYS A 118 31.25 -3.50 -0.24
C LYS A 118 31.57 -3.36 1.26
N ASP A 119 30.73 -2.64 1.99
CA ASP A 119 30.85 -2.40 3.42
C ASP A 119 30.07 -3.44 4.23
N THR A 120 30.75 -4.52 4.63
CA THR A 120 30.17 -5.57 5.46
C THR A 120 29.68 -5.06 6.82
N LYS A 121 30.34 -4.05 7.42
CA LYS A 121 29.92 -3.50 8.71
C LYS A 121 28.64 -2.68 8.54
N GLY A 122 28.55 -1.88 7.48
CA GLY A 122 27.34 -1.15 7.09
C GLY A 122 26.16 -2.08 6.85
N LYS A 123 26.35 -3.19 6.13
CA LYS A 123 25.33 -4.23 5.94
C LYS A 123 24.82 -4.79 7.29
N GLN A 124 25.73 -5.11 8.21
CA GLN A 124 25.36 -5.64 9.53
C GLN A 124 24.62 -4.61 10.40
N ALA A 125 25.03 -3.34 10.34
CA ALA A 125 24.34 -2.25 11.03
C ALA A 125 22.90 -2.09 10.49
N ALA A 126 22.73 -2.06 9.17
CA ALA A 126 21.41 -1.98 8.54
C ALA A 126 20.48 -3.14 8.90
N VAL A 127 20.99 -4.38 8.99
CA VAL A 127 20.19 -5.54 9.45
C VAL A 127 19.77 -5.40 10.92
N THR A 128 20.65 -4.84 11.75
CA THR A 128 20.35 -4.57 13.17
C THR A 128 19.23 -3.53 13.29
N ASP A 129 19.33 -2.46 12.50
CA ASP A 129 18.32 -1.40 12.43
C ASP A 129 16.99 -1.94 11.91
N LEU A 130 16.97 -2.75 10.85
CA LEU A 130 15.77 -3.43 10.35
C LEU A 130 15.10 -4.29 11.41
N THR A 131 15.88 -5.05 12.17
CA THR A 131 15.38 -5.94 13.24
C THR A 131 14.77 -5.13 14.38
N SER A 132 15.42 -4.05 14.80
CA SER A 132 14.90 -3.13 15.82
C SER A 132 13.64 -2.42 15.35
N ASN A 133 13.64 -1.95 14.10
CA ASN A 133 12.51 -1.27 13.48
C ASN A 133 11.29 -2.19 13.34
N ALA A 134 11.47 -3.46 12.96
CA ALA A 134 10.38 -4.45 12.91
C ALA A 134 9.68 -4.59 14.26
N LYS A 135 10.44 -4.63 15.37
CA LYS A 135 9.88 -4.66 16.73
C LYS A 135 9.14 -3.37 17.06
N ALA A 136 9.69 -2.21 16.69
CA ALA A 136 9.07 -0.92 16.97
C ALA A 136 7.73 -0.74 16.21
N ILE A 137 7.67 -1.14 14.93
CA ILE A 137 6.42 -1.15 14.15
C ILE A 137 5.42 -2.13 14.77
N ALA A 138 5.86 -3.35 15.09
CA ALA A 138 5.00 -4.36 15.68
C ALA A 138 4.36 -3.88 17.00
N ALA A 139 5.16 -3.34 17.92
CA ALA A 139 4.69 -2.82 19.20
C ALA A 139 3.72 -1.65 19.01
N PHE A 140 3.99 -0.73 18.09
CA PHE A 140 3.11 0.39 17.78
C PHE A 140 1.74 -0.08 17.28
N LEU A 141 1.71 -0.98 16.29
CA LEU A 141 0.48 -1.47 15.69
C LEU A 141 -0.31 -2.38 16.65
N ALA A 142 0.36 -3.25 17.40
CA ALA A 142 -0.27 -4.11 18.40
C ALA A 142 -0.90 -3.30 19.55
N LYS A 143 -0.26 -2.20 19.96
CA LYS A 143 -0.83 -1.27 20.94
C LYS A 143 -2.09 -0.57 20.41
N ALA A 144 -2.12 -0.20 19.13
CA ALA A 144 -3.26 0.47 18.52
C ALA A 144 -4.43 -0.51 18.26
N ASN A 145 -4.13 -1.75 17.90
CA ASN A 145 -5.11 -2.76 17.53
C ASN A 145 -4.88 -4.11 18.24
N PRO A 146 -5.73 -4.51 19.20
CA PRO A 146 -5.55 -5.76 19.93
C PRO A 146 -5.75 -7.02 19.08
N ASN A 147 -6.22 -6.87 17.83
CA ASN A 147 -6.34 -7.97 16.87
C ASN A 147 -5.04 -8.23 16.09
N LEU A 148 -3.97 -7.51 16.38
CA LEU A 148 -2.64 -7.71 15.82
C LEU A 148 -1.68 -8.20 16.92
N PRO A 149 -1.51 -9.52 17.10
CA PRO A 149 -0.54 -10.03 18.05
C PRO A 149 0.87 -9.56 17.70
N GLU A 150 1.56 -8.93 18.66
CA GLU A 150 2.88 -8.32 18.42
C GLU A 150 3.88 -9.32 17.86
N ASN A 151 3.94 -10.54 18.41
CA ASN A 151 4.85 -11.59 17.93
C ASN A 151 4.59 -11.97 16.46
N THR A 152 3.33 -11.99 16.03
CA THR A 152 2.97 -12.24 14.63
C THR A 152 3.48 -11.12 13.74
N LEU A 153 3.26 -9.86 14.15
CA LEU A 153 3.76 -8.70 13.41
C LEU A 153 5.29 -8.68 13.32
N VAL A 154 6.01 -8.99 14.41
CA VAL A 154 7.47 -9.09 14.40
C VAL A 154 7.92 -10.11 13.36
N ALA A 155 7.32 -11.31 13.35
CA ALA A 155 7.68 -12.34 12.40
C ALA A 155 7.45 -11.91 10.94
N MET A 156 6.29 -11.31 10.63
CA MET A 156 5.98 -10.83 9.29
C MET A 156 6.92 -9.70 8.86
N LEU A 157 7.17 -8.72 9.72
CA LEU A 157 8.03 -7.58 9.42
C LEU A 157 9.51 -7.98 9.30
N SER A 158 9.98 -8.93 10.12
CA SER A 158 11.33 -9.50 9.99
C SER A 158 11.50 -10.27 8.68
N ALA A 159 10.53 -11.12 8.30
CA ALA A 159 10.57 -11.80 7.01
C ALA A 159 10.51 -10.81 5.83
N HIS A 160 9.73 -9.73 5.95
CA HIS A 160 9.70 -8.66 4.96
C HIS A 160 11.05 -7.96 4.80
N GLY A 161 11.70 -7.58 5.90
CA GLY A 161 13.06 -7.05 5.88
C GLY A 161 14.07 -8.04 5.27
N GLY A 162 13.91 -9.34 5.55
CA GLY A 162 14.72 -10.40 4.95
C GLY A 162 14.58 -10.49 3.43
N HIS A 163 13.39 -10.27 2.87
CA HIS A 163 13.20 -10.22 1.41
C HIS A 163 13.97 -9.08 0.77
N HIS A 164 13.94 -7.87 1.35
CA HIS A 164 14.73 -6.74 0.83
C HIS A 164 16.23 -7.03 0.84
N VAL A 165 16.73 -7.64 1.93
CA VAL A 165 18.13 -8.05 2.05
C VAL A 165 18.51 -9.05 0.95
N ALA A 166 17.71 -10.11 0.78
CA ALA A 166 17.95 -11.11 -0.26
C ALA A 166 17.93 -10.50 -1.66
N GLN A 167 16.93 -9.67 -1.96
CA GLN A 167 16.79 -9.00 -3.25
C GLN A 167 18.00 -8.12 -3.57
N VAL A 168 18.50 -7.35 -2.60
CA VAL A 168 19.70 -6.51 -2.78
C VAL A 168 20.93 -7.36 -3.06
N ASP A 169 21.13 -8.45 -2.32
CA ASP A 169 22.27 -9.34 -2.48
C ASP A 169 22.24 -10.10 -3.82
N GLU A 170 21.06 -10.58 -4.23
CA GLU A 170 20.84 -11.24 -5.52
C GLU A 170 21.11 -10.28 -6.68
N LEU A 171 20.65 -9.03 -6.60
CA LEU A 171 20.99 -8.00 -7.58
C LEU A 171 22.50 -7.72 -7.62
N ALA A 172 23.18 -7.68 -6.47
CA ALA A 172 24.63 -7.47 -6.38
C ALA A 172 25.42 -8.62 -7.03
N ALA A 173 24.90 -9.85 -6.91
CA ALA A 173 25.48 -11.05 -7.47
C ALA A 173 25.12 -11.28 -8.96
N HIS A 174 24.33 -10.39 -9.56
CA HIS A 174 23.74 -10.57 -10.89
C HIS A 174 22.86 -11.84 -11.01
N ASP A 175 22.31 -12.33 -9.89
CA ASP A 175 21.37 -13.46 -9.88
C ASP A 175 19.93 -12.98 -10.14
N TYR A 176 19.66 -12.59 -11.37
CA TYR A 176 18.34 -12.10 -11.78
C TYR A 176 17.24 -13.16 -11.69
N ALA A 177 17.60 -14.44 -11.79
CA ALA A 177 16.64 -15.53 -11.64
C ALA A 177 16.26 -15.73 -10.16
N GLY A 178 17.23 -15.62 -9.25
CA GLY A 178 17.01 -15.55 -7.80
C GLY A 178 16.14 -14.37 -7.41
N GLU A 179 16.53 -13.17 -7.85
CA GLU A 179 15.81 -11.94 -7.58
C GLU A 179 14.34 -12.02 -8.02
N ALA A 180 14.06 -12.58 -9.20
CA ALA A 180 12.69 -12.75 -9.68
C ALA A 180 11.85 -13.68 -8.78
N ARG A 181 12.45 -14.74 -8.22
CA ARG A 181 11.78 -15.62 -7.24
C ARG A 181 11.55 -14.88 -5.93
N THR A 182 12.56 -14.16 -5.43
CA THR A 182 12.45 -13.33 -4.22
C THR A 182 11.35 -12.28 -4.38
N TRP A 183 11.28 -11.60 -5.52
CA TRP A 183 10.21 -10.64 -5.83
C TRP A 183 8.82 -11.27 -5.76
N GLN A 184 8.62 -12.46 -6.36
CA GLN A 184 7.33 -13.14 -6.32
C GLN A 184 6.92 -13.51 -4.89
N MET A 185 7.87 -14.02 -4.09
CA MET A 185 7.63 -14.33 -2.68
C MET A 185 7.31 -13.07 -1.87
N MET A 186 8.09 -12.02 -2.06
CA MET A 186 7.95 -10.75 -1.37
C MET A 186 6.61 -10.07 -1.69
N ARG A 187 6.18 -10.07 -2.94
CA ARG A 187 4.86 -9.56 -3.35
C ARG A 187 3.74 -10.35 -2.70
N THR A 188 3.83 -11.68 -2.66
CA THR A 188 2.82 -12.52 -2.00
C THR A 188 2.76 -12.22 -0.51
N HIS A 189 3.93 -12.09 0.12
CA HIS A 189 4.03 -11.81 1.55
C HIS A 189 3.52 -10.41 1.91
N ILE A 190 3.85 -9.36 1.13
CA ILE A 190 3.39 -8.01 1.46
C ILE A 190 1.88 -7.86 1.30
N VAL A 191 1.26 -8.58 0.36
CA VAL A 191 -0.20 -8.67 0.25
C VAL A 191 -0.81 -9.33 1.49
N SER A 192 -0.19 -10.40 2.00
CA SER A 192 -0.63 -11.04 3.25
C SER A 192 -0.51 -10.12 4.46
N LEU A 193 0.55 -9.30 4.54
CA LEU A 193 0.68 -8.26 5.57
C LEU A 193 -0.45 -7.22 5.44
N ALA A 194 -0.69 -6.70 4.23
CA ALA A 194 -1.77 -5.74 3.98
C ALA A 194 -3.16 -6.30 4.37
N ASP A 195 -3.42 -7.57 4.05
CA ASP A 195 -4.66 -8.25 4.42
C ASP A 195 -4.81 -8.43 5.93
N THR A 196 -3.72 -8.79 6.61
CA THR A 196 -3.68 -8.94 8.07
C THR A 196 -4.00 -7.62 8.76
N LEU A 197 -3.38 -6.51 8.29
CA LEU A 197 -3.67 -5.17 8.78
C LEU A 197 -5.13 -4.79 8.52
N THR A 198 -5.63 -5.00 7.31
CA THR A 198 -7.03 -4.67 6.95
C THR A 198 -8.02 -5.46 7.81
N ALA A 199 -7.82 -6.77 7.96
CA ALA A 199 -8.70 -7.62 8.76
C ALA A 199 -8.77 -7.16 10.22
N ALA A 200 -7.64 -6.73 10.79
CA ALA A 200 -7.61 -6.17 12.13
C ALA A 200 -8.35 -4.82 12.23
N LEU A 201 -8.24 -3.94 11.22
CA LEU A 201 -8.99 -2.68 11.18
C LEU A 201 -10.50 -2.92 11.13
N VAL A 202 -10.95 -3.80 10.22
CA VAL A 202 -12.37 -4.18 10.10
C VAL A 202 -12.91 -4.73 11.41
N LYS A 203 -12.12 -5.58 12.09
CA LYS A 203 -12.52 -6.17 13.38
C LYS A 203 -12.57 -5.16 14.53
N GLN A 204 -11.70 -4.14 14.53
CA GLN A 204 -11.71 -3.11 15.58
C GLN A 204 -12.79 -2.05 15.36
N PHE A 205 -13.11 -1.73 14.11
CA PHE A 205 -14.04 -0.65 13.74
C PHE A 205 -15.20 -1.14 12.86
N PRO A 206 -16.02 -2.12 13.31
CA PRO A 206 -17.07 -2.70 12.47
C PRO A 206 -18.06 -1.66 11.94
N ASP A 207 -18.36 -0.59 12.68
CA ASP A 207 -19.29 0.47 12.24
C ASP A 207 -18.73 1.37 11.13
N LYS A 208 -17.44 1.26 10.81
CA LYS A 208 -16.77 2.00 9.72
C LYS A 208 -16.65 1.20 8.43
N PHE A 209 -16.96 -0.09 8.49
CA PHE A 209 -16.71 -1.07 7.46
C PHE A 209 -17.92 -1.91 7.13
#